data_AF-A0A7C5M043-F1
#
_entry.id   AF-A0A7C5M043-F1
#
_cell.length_a   1.000
_cell.length_b   1.000
_cell.length_c   1.000
_cell.angle_alpha   90.00
_cell.angle_beta   90.00
_cell.angle_gamma   90.00
#
_symmetry.space_group_name_H-M   'P 1'
#
loop_
_entity.id
_entity.type
_entity.pdbx_description
1 polymer ?
#
loop_
_entity_poly.entity_id
_entity_poly.type
_entity_poly.pdbx_seq_one_letter_code
_entity_poly.pdbx_strand_id
1 'polypeptide(L)'
;MGACRFVKQEVPARLILAGACLVLLFWAAVPVRAQSPGAFEFRDTLAAQSTLSIELGRWSDAERATVRLLLKRIGKRAPGLLARALAAGPVSLYRTAEDSPDHPAAAWARRRHEASLIVTDDFFRTGFANGLGVEYRDWLFVHEMAHLADPVGTLGRSADWRAIVGPRIARITQTLAGDGLSLRDAMFQYRDAPARAQGLPSVYAAISLHEALAESAAAVFFAREIAAGFTVPNDVAGFVGARLFAPASEAEARKVRAYRQAALARRNGDLQRAADLLDRVLSEMPGFTMGYYLRGYVRAAQGDLPGAGADWRAARARLPESDARLRAELQAGLDWIAAQ
;
A
#
# COMPACT_ATOMS: atom_id res chain seq x y z
N MET A 1 -51.16 -28.44 28.02
CA MET A 1 -49.84 -28.55 27.34
C MET A 1 -48.83 -27.99 28.33
N GLY A 2 -48.18 -28.83 29.13
CA GLY A 2 -46.92 -29.48 28.76
C GLY A 2 -45.92 -29.12 29.86
N ALA A 3 -45.53 -30.12 30.64
CA ALA A 3 -44.75 -30.01 31.87
C ALA A 3 -43.29 -29.58 31.63
N CYS A 4 -42.64 -28.98 32.63
CA CYS A 4 -41.61 -29.69 33.41
C CYS A 4 -40.99 -28.83 34.52
N ARG A 5 -40.93 -29.43 35.71
CA ARG A 5 -40.19 -28.99 36.89
C ARG A 5 -38.68 -29.03 36.64
N PHE A 6 -37.92 -28.12 37.23
CA PHE A 6 -36.62 -28.47 37.80
C PHE A 6 -36.44 -27.84 39.19
N VAL A 7 -35.94 -28.70 40.08
CA VAL A 7 -35.87 -28.58 41.53
C VAL A 7 -34.56 -27.89 41.93
N LYS A 8 -34.64 -27.01 42.95
CA LYS A 8 -33.49 -26.47 43.70
C LYS A 8 -32.69 -27.61 44.35
N GLN A 9 -31.37 -27.61 44.22
CA GLN A 9 -30.50 -28.12 45.27
C GLN A 9 -29.30 -27.20 45.46
N GLU A 10 -29.04 -26.93 46.74
CA GLU A 10 -28.06 -26.01 47.28
C GLU A 10 -26.64 -26.62 47.28
N VAL A 11 -25.68 -25.70 47.31
CA VAL A 11 -24.23 -25.89 47.41
C VAL A 11 -23.84 -26.56 48.74
N PRO A 12 -22.68 -27.25 48.79
CA PRO A 12 -21.76 -26.95 49.87
C PRO A 12 -20.35 -26.60 49.35
N ALA A 13 -19.83 -25.51 49.92
CA ALA A 13 -18.50 -24.99 49.72
C ALA A 13 -17.45 -25.87 50.41
N ARG A 14 -16.28 -26.06 49.79
CA ARG A 14 -14.98 -26.12 50.49
C ARG A 14 -13.87 -25.53 49.61
N LEU A 15 -13.20 -24.54 50.20
CA LEU A 15 -11.94 -23.93 49.78
C LEU A 15 -10.81 -24.96 49.68
N ILE A 16 -9.84 -24.72 48.79
CA ILE A 16 -8.42 -24.44 49.14
C ILE A 16 -7.73 -23.83 47.90
N LEU A 17 -7.04 -22.70 48.13
CA LEU A 17 -6.22 -21.92 47.21
C LEU A 17 -5.04 -22.71 46.62
N ALA A 18 -4.66 -22.46 45.37
CA ALA A 18 -3.35 -21.91 44.98
C ALA A 18 -3.16 -21.84 43.45
N GLY A 19 -2.84 -20.64 42.95
CA GLY A 19 -1.86 -20.47 41.86
C GLY A 19 -2.33 -20.51 40.41
N ALA A 20 -2.20 -19.36 39.74
CA ALA A 20 -2.06 -19.17 38.28
C ALA A 20 -3.34 -19.29 37.41
N CYS A 21 -4.13 -18.20 37.35
CA CYS A 21 -5.03 -17.96 36.22
C CYS A 21 -4.22 -17.64 34.96
N LEU A 22 -4.05 -18.66 34.11
CA LEU A 22 -3.81 -18.53 32.68
C LEU A 22 -5.05 -17.86 32.05
N VAL A 23 -5.03 -16.54 31.87
CA VAL A 23 -6.00 -15.88 31.00
C VAL A 23 -5.48 -15.99 29.57
N LEU A 24 -5.84 -17.09 28.91
CA LEU A 24 -5.78 -17.21 27.45
C LEU A 24 -6.83 -16.26 26.86
N LEU A 25 -6.45 -14.99 26.65
CA LEU A 25 -7.17 -14.11 25.75
C LEU A 25 -6.96 -14.63 24.32
N PHE A 26 -7.84 -15.53 23.89
CA PHE A 26 -8.09 -15.77 22.47
C PHE A 26 -8.60 -14.45 21.87
N TRP A 27 -7.68 -13.65 21.32
CA TRP A 27 -8.03 -12.75 20.23
C TRP A 27 -8.42 -13.66 19.06
N ALA A 28 -9.72 -13.95 18.92
CA ALA A 28 -10.26 -14.40 17.66
C ALA A 28 -9.99 -13.29 16.65
N ALA A 29 -8.89 -13.42 15.90
CA ALA A 29 -8.69 -12.68 14.68
C ALA A 29 -9.95 -12.90 13.84
N VAL A 30 -10.79 -11.87 13.71
CA VAL A 30 -11.91 -11.91 12.77
C VAL A 30 -11.27 -12.22 11.42
N PRO A 31 -11.51 -13.40 10.82
CA PRO A 31 -10.98 -13.66 9.50
C PRO A 31 -11.65 -12.65 8.59
N VAL A 32 -10.89 -11.67 8.12
CA VAL A 32 -11.31 -10.86 6.98
C VAL A 32 -11.61 -11.85 5.88
N ARG A 33 -12.90 -12.02 5.58
CA ARG A 33 -13.40 -12.96 4.58
C ARG A 33 -12.88 -12.47 3.23
N ALA A 34 -11.69 -12.92 2.86
CA ALA A 34 -11.15 -12.89 1.51
C ALA A 34 -12.06 -13.60 0.47
N GLN A 35 -13.16 -14.21 0.94
CA GLN A 35 -14.16 -14.93 0.18
C GLN A 35 -15.51 -14.20 0.11
N SER A 36 -15.58 -12.90 0.42
CA SER A 36 -16.79 -12.12 0.14
C SER A 36 -16.86 -11.90 -1.38
N PRO A 37 -17.94 -12.33 -2.07
CA PRO A 37 -18.18 -11.93 -3.45
C PRO A 37 -18.05 -10.39 -3.55
N GLY A 38 -17.22 -9.88 -4.46
CA GLY A 38 -17.07 -8.44 -4.69
C GLY A 38 -15.91 -7.72 -3.98
N ALA A 39 -14.99 -8.41 -3.27
CA ALA A 39 -13.79 -7.74 -2.73
C ALA A 39 -12.75 -7.39 -3.82
N PHE A 40 -12.52 -8.33 -4.75
CA PHE A 40 -11.72 -8.11 -5.95
C PHE A 40 -12.60 -8.33 -7.18
N GLU A 41 -12.76 -7.28 -7.96
CA GLU A 41 -13.68 -7.24 -9.09
C GLU A 41 -12.90 -7.36 -10.39
N PHE A 42 -12.97 -8.54 -11.01
CA PHE A 42 -12.45 -8.75 -12.36
C PHE A 42 -13.33 -8.00 -13.35
N ARG A 43 -12.79 -6.91 -13.92
CA ARG A 43 -13.51 -5.99 -14.79
C ARG A 43 -12.99 -6.06 -16.22
N ASP A 44 -13.91 -6.39 -17.12
CA ASP A 44 -13.72 -6.36 -18.58
C ASP A 44 -14.16 -5.01 -19.18
N THR A 45 -14.75 -4.13 -18.36
CA THR A 45 -15.15 -2.76 -18.72
C THR A 45 -14.69 -1.79 -17.64
N LEU A 46 -14.34 -0.56 -18.05
CA LEU A 46 -13.95 0.49 -17.11
C LEU A 46 -15.13 0.83 -16.20
N ALA A 47 -14.84 1.16 -14.94
CA ALA A 47 -15.87 1.74 -14.09
C ALA A 47 -16.38 3.05 -14.72
N ALA A 48 -17.66 3.38 -14.54
CA ALA A 48 -18.24 4.59 -15.13
C ALA A 48 -17.47 5.87 -14.75
N GLN A 49 -16.88 5.87 -13.56
CA GLN A 49 -16.07 6.95 -12.99
C GLN A 49 -14.56 6.82 -13.23
N SER A 50 -14.11 5.79 -13.95
CA SER A 50 -12.69 5.55 -14.20
C SER A 50 -12.12 6.60 -15.15
N THR A 51 -10.98 7.18 -14.76
CA THR A 51 -10.18 8.08 -15.63
C THR A 51 -9.08 7.34 -16.39
N LEU A 52 -9.06 6.01 -16.35
CA LEU A 52 -8.12 5.21 -17.13
C LEU A 52 -8.46 5.35 -18.62
N SER A 53 -7.43 5.58 -19.43
CA SER A 53 -7.51 5.50 -20.89
C SER A 53 -6.58 4.36 -21.27
N ILE A 54 -7.14 3.16 -21.25
CA ILE A 54 -6.51 1.88 -21.59
C ILE A 54 -7.51 1.05 -22.37
N GLU A 55 -7.03 0.26 -23.32
CA GLU A 55 -7.87 -0.74 -23.97
C GLU A 55 -8.00 -1.96 -23.05
N LEU A 56 -9.24 -2.39 -22.79
CA LEU A 56 -9.48 -3.54 -21.92
C LEU A 56 -9.62 -4.83 -22.73
N GLY A 57 -8.89 -5.85 -22.27
CA GLY A 57 -9.07 -7.23 -22.69
C GLY A 57 -10.14 -7.93 -21.87
N ARG A 58 -10.44 -9.18 -22.24
CA ARG A 58 -11.34 -10.06 -21.49
C ARG A 58 -10.56 -11.01 -20.59
N TRP A 59 -11.01 -11.17 -19.37
CA TRP A 59 -10.53 -12.18 -18.45
C TRP A 59 -11.03 -13.57 -18.82
N SER A 60 -10.12 -14.50 -19.09
CA SER A 60 -10.40 -15.94 -19.15
C SER A 60 -10.56 -16.56 -17.75
N ASP A 61 -11.19 -17.72 -17.68
CA ASP A 61 -11.38 -18.45 -16.41
C ASP A 61 -10.04 -18.88 -15.78
N ALA A 62 -9.06 -19.25 -16.61
CA ALA A 62 -7.72 -19.64 -16.15
C ALA A 62 -6.96 -18.47 -15.51
N GLU A 63 -7.05 -17.29 -16.10
CA GLU A 63 -6.45 -16.06 -15.55
C GLU A 63 -7.11 -15.66 -14.23
N ARG A 64 -8.46 -15.70 -14.18
CA ARG A 64 -9.22 -15.45 -12.94
C ARG A 64 -8.81 -16.44 -11.85
N ALA A 65 -8.65 -17.73 -12.18
CA ALA A 65 -8.23 -18.75 -11.24
C ALA A 65 -6.81 -18.50 -10.70
N THR A 66 -5.87 -18.10 -11.57
CA THR A 66 -4.48 -17.77 -11.20
C THR A 66 -4.44 -16.64 -10.18
N VAL A 67 -5.13 -15.53 -10.44
CA VAL A 67 -5.17 -14.39 -9.51
C VAL A 67 -5.86 -14.77 -8.19
N ARG A 68 -6.95 -15.53 -8.24
CA ARG A 68 -7.63 -16.02 -7.03
C ARG A 68 -6.73 -16.89 -6.16
N LEU A 69 -5.86 -17.71 -6.74
CA LEU A 69 -4.89 -18.52 -5.99
C LEU A 69 -3.86 -17.62 -5.28
N LEU A 70 -3.36 -16.58 -5.93
CA LEU A 70 -2.46 -15.60 -5.32
C LEU A 70 -3.14 -14.85 -4.17
N LEU A 71 -4.37 -14.36 -4.39
CA LEU A 71 -5.17 -13.71 -3.34
C LEU A 71 -5.42 -14.65 -2.15
N LYS A 72 -5.71 -15.92 -2.40
CA LYS A 72 -5.88 -16.94 -1.35
C LYS A 72 -4.58 -17.16 -0.57
N ARG A 73 -3.43 -17.20 -1.26
CA ARG A 73 -2.10 -17.33 -0.62
C ARG A 73 -1.79 -16.10 0.23
N ILE A 74 -2.07 -14.89 -0.27
CA ILE A 74 -1.91 -13.64 0.48
C ILE A 74 -2.80 -13.64 1.72
N GLY A 75 -4.09 -13.96 1.57
CA GLY A 75 -5.03 -14.03 2.69
C GLY A 75 -4.61 -15.00 3.81
N LYS A 76 -3.85 -16.06 3.48
CA LYS A 76 -3.32 -17.01 4.47
C LYS A 76 -2.07 -16.50 5.18
N ARG A 77 -1.14 -15.84 4.47
CA ARG A 77 0.19 -15.47 4.99
C ARG A 77 0.29 -14.03 5.48
N ALA A 78 -0.48 -13.13 4.88
CA ALA A 78 -0.49 -11.69 5.16
C ALA A 78 -1.94 -11.16 5.14
N PRO A 79 -2.83 -11.65 6.02
CA PRO A 79 -4.25 -11.25 6.01
C PRO A 79 -4.44 -9.74 6.20
N GLY A 80 -3.59 -9.06 6.97
CA GLY A 80 -3.67 -7.62 7.14
C GLY A 80 -3.29 -6.82 5.89
N LEU A 81 -2.39 -7.34 5.05
CA LEU A 81 -2.08 -6.73 3.75
C LEU A 81 -3.35 -6.66 2.89
N LEU A 82 -4.05 -7.79 2.80
CA LEU A 82 -5.30 -7.91 2.04
C LEU A 82 -6.40 -7.03 2.63
N ALA A 83 -6.55 -7.04 3.96
CA ALA A 83 -7.54 -6.23 4.67
C ALA A 83 -7.31 -4.73 4.45
N ARG A 84 -6.05 -4.28 4.48
CA ARG A 84 -5.67 -2.89 4.23
C ARG A 84 -5.95 -2.47 2.80
N ALA A 85 -5.64 -3.30 1.81
CA ALA A 85 -5.94 -3.01 0.40
C ALA A 85 -7.45 -2.78 0.17
N LEU A 86 -8.28 -3.57 0.86
CA LEU A 86 -9.74 -3.52 0.81
C LEU A 86 -10.37 -2.50 1.79
N ALA A 87 -9.57 -1.84 2.64
CA ALA A 87 -10.07 -1.00 3.73
C ALA A 87 -10.93 0.17 3.25
N ALA A 88 -10.78 0.54 1.98
CA ALA A 88 -11.56 1.59 1.34
C ALA A 88 -12.46 1.13 0.18
N GLY A 89 -12.79 -0.16 0.16
CA GLY A 89 -13.75 -0.75 -0.76
C GLY A 89 -13.13 -1.79 -1.69
N PRO A 90 -13.93 -2.33 -2.61
CA PRO A 90 -13.49 -3.28 -3.61
C PRO A 90 -12.28 -2.78 -4.41
N VAL A 91 -11.41 -3.71 -4.78
CA VAL A 91 -10.31 -3.46 -5.70
C VAL A 91 -10.71 -3.92 -7.09
N SER A 92 -10.64 -3.03 -8.07
CA SER A 92 -10.90 -3.37 -9.47
C SER A 92 -9.66 -3.98 -10.13
N LEU A 93 -9.82 -5.08 -10.84
CA LEU A 93 -8.77 -5.76 -11.60
C LEU A 93 -9.10 -5.63 -13.09
N TYR A 94 -8.40 -4.73 -13.77
CA TYR A 94 -8.57 -4.47 -15.20
C TYR A 94 -7.60 -5.31 -16.01
N ARG A 95 -8.09 -6.03 -17.03
CA ARG A 95 -7.26 -6.79 -17.96
C ARG A 95 -6.91 -5.94 -19.18
N THR A 96 -5.66 -5.94 -19.64
CA THR A 96 -5.27 -5.26 -20.90
C THR A 96 -4.19 -6.05 -21.65
N ALA A 97 -4.21 -6.02 -22.99
CA ALA A 97 -3.17 -6.63 -23.82
C ALA A 97 -1.97 -5.70 -24.07
N GLU A 98 -2.03 -4.42 -23.67
CA GLU A 98 -0.96 -3.47 -23.91
C GLU A 98 0.28 -3.83 -23.08
N ASP A 99 1.29 -4.38 -23.74
CA ASP A 99 2.67 -4.36 -23.25
C ASP A 99 3.13 -2.90 -23.27
N SER A 100 3.34 -2.29 -22.11
CA SER A 100 3.85 -0.93 -22.11
C SER A 100 5.27 -0.93 -22.71
N PRO A 101 5.50 -0.19 -23.81
CA PRO A 101 6.71 -0.32 -24.61
C PRO A 101 7.99 0.23 -23.94
N ASP A 102 7.92 0.80 -22.73
CA ASP A 102 9.02 1.53 -22.07
C ASP A 102 9.55 0.86 -20.77
N HIS A 103 9.72 -0.47 -20.73
CA HIS A 103 10.46 -1.30 -19.74
C HIS A 103 9.61 -2.17 -18.76
N PRO A 104 9.98 -3.46 -18.53
CA PRO A 104 9.20 -4.50 -17.81
C PRO A 104 8.93 -4.31 -16.29
N ALA A 105 9.24 -3.14 -15.73
CA ALA A 105 9.00 -2.83 -14.31
C ALA A 105 8.38 -1.45 -14.07
N ALA A 106 8.33 -0.57 -15.08
CA ALA A 106 8.04 0.85 -14.88
C ALA A 106 6.64 1.31 -15.34
N ALA A 107 5.85 0.42 -15.94
CA ALA A 107 4.55 0.76 -16.50
C ALA A 107 3.34 0.53 -15.58
N TRP A 108 3.49 -0.31 -14.57
CA TRP A 108 2.40 -0.65 -13.64
C TRP A 108 2.06 0.52 -12.69
N ALA A 109 2.97 1.51 -12.56
CA ALA A 109 2.92 2.52 -11.51
C ALA A 109 2.58 3.97 -11.94
N ARG A 110 2.24 4.25 -13.21
CA ARG A 110 1.88 5.63 -13.63
C ARG A 110 0.42 6.01 -13.45
N ARG A 111 -0.44 5.04 -13.12
CA ARG A 111 -1.89 5.26 -13.03
C ARG A 111 -2.45 4.60 -11.78
N ARG A 112 -2.00 5.06 -10.60
CA ARG A 112 -2.62 4.78 -9.29
C ARG A 112 -4.01 5.43 -9.23
N HIS A 113 -4.98 4.87 -9.94
CA HIS A 113 -6.37 5.32 -9.89
C HIS A 113 -7.17 4.35 -9.01
N GLU A 114 -7.86 4.91 -8.00
CA GLU A 114 -9.15 4.37 -7.54
C GLU A 114 -9.14 2.92 -7.04
N ALA A 115 -8.10 2.51 -6.30
CA ALA A 115 -8.03 1.14 -5.78
C ALA A 115 -8.13 0.09 -6.91
N SER A 116 -7.38 0.29 -7.99
CA SER A 116 -7.39 -0.63 -9.13
C SER A 116 -6.00 -1.19 -9.41
N LEU A 117 -5.95 -2.42 -9.93
CA LEU A 117 -4.76 -3.02 -10.54
C LEU A 117 -5.03 -3.25 -12.02
N ILE A 118 -4.04 -2.96 -12.85
CA ILE A 118 -4.03 -3.30 -14.27
C ILE A 118 -3.21 -4.59 -14.39
N VAL A 119 -3.74 -5.58 -15.12
CA VAL A 119 -3.14 -6.91 -15.32
C VAL A 119 -2.91 -7.11 -16.81
N THR A 120 -1.64 -7.19 -17.21
CA THR A 120 -1.22 -7.34 -18.61
C THR A 120 -0.96 -8.80 -18.99
N ASP A 121 -0.69 -9.07 -20.26
CA ASP A 121 -0.28 -10.40 -20.76
C ASP A 121 1.00 -10.88 -20.06
N ASP A 122 1.96 -9.98 -19.86
CA ASP A 122 3.22 -10.24 -19.16
C ASP A 122 3.01 -10.80 -17.74
N PHE A 123 1.91 -10.44 -17.06
CA PHE A 123 1.57 -11.03 -15.75
C PHE A 123 1.43 -12.55 -15.83
N PHE A 124 0.90 -13.10 -16.93
CA PHE A 124 0.64 -14.53 -17.05
C PHE A 124 1.81 -15.31 -17.65
N ARG A 125 2.89 -14.64 -18.07
CA ARG A 125 4.13 -15.30 -18.44
C ARG A 125 4.72 -15.99 -17.22
N THR A 126 5.20 -17.22 -17.42
CA THR A 126 5.80 -18.04 -16.35
C THR A 126 7.23 -18.40 -16.69
N GLY A 127 8.00 -18.81 -15.68
CA GLY A 127 9.41 -19.19 -15.84
C GLY A 127 10.34 -17.98 -15.82
N PHE A 128 9.87 -16.84 -15.32
CA PHE A 128 10.68 -15.65 -15.14
C PHE A 128 10.78 -15.32 -13.65
N ALA A 129 11.89 -15.72 -13.04
CA ALA A 129 12.20 -15.42 -11.65
C ALA A 129 12.97 -14.09 -11.54
N ASN A 130 12.70 -13.35 -10.46
CA ASN A 130 13.50 -12.18 -10.11
C ASN A 130 14.91 -12.59 -9.64
N GLY A 131 15.77 -11.61 -9.38
CA GLY A 131 17.15 -11.86 -8.91
C GLY A 131 17.28 -12.53 -7.53
N LEU A 132 16.15 -12.88 -6.88
CA LEU A 132 16.07 -13.64 -5.63
C LEU A 132 15.51 -15.07 -5.82
N GLY A 133 15.20 -15.47 -7.06
CA GLY A 133 14.67 -16.81 -7.38
C GLY A 133 13.17 -16.95 -7.18
N VAL A 134 12.45 -15.85 -6.95
CA VAL A 134 10.98 -15.85 -6.80
C VAL A 134 10.33 -15.49 -8.14
N GLU A 135 9.28 -16.22 -8.53
CA GLU A 135 8.51 -15.91 -9.74
C GLU A 135 8.10 -14.43 -9.77
N TYR A 136 8.50 -13.70 -10.81
CA TYR A 136 8.39 -12.25 -10.87
C TYR A 136 6.93 -11.78 -10.79
N ARG A 137 6.01 -12.50 -11.44
CA ARG A 137 4.56 -12.29 -11.32
C ARG A 137 4.11 -12.27 -9.86
N ASP A 138 4.51 -13.29 -9.10
CA ASP A 138 4.09 -13.48 -7.72
C ASP A 138 4.66 -12.37 -6.83
N TRP A 139 5.93 -11.99 -7.06
CA TRP A 139 6.58 -10.87 -6.39
C TRP A 139 5.85 -9.55 -6.66
N LEU A 140 5.63 -9.23 -7.93
CA LEU A 140 4.99 -8.00 -8.38
C LEU A 140 3.56 -7.88 -7.84
N PHE A 141 2.81 -8.99 -7.81
CA PHE A 141 1.45 -8.96 -7.28
C PHE A 141 1.41 -8.57 -5.79
N VAL A 142 2.35 -9.05 -4.97
CA VAL A 142 2.46 -8.66 -3.56
C VAL A 142 2.95 -7.22 -3.42
N HIS A 143 3.90 -6.80 -4.27
CA HIS A 143 4.39 -5.43 -4.35
C HIS A 143 3.23 -4.44 -4.59
N GLU A 144 2.42 -4.67 -5.63
CA GLU A 144 1.29 -3.79 -5.95
C GLU A 144 0.20 -3.81 -4.87
N MET A 145 0.01 -4.97 -4.23
CA MET A 145 -0.89 -5.07 -3.08
C MET A 145 -0.42 -4.18 -1.90
N ALA A 146 0.90 -4.02 -1.70
CA ALA A 146 1.44 -3.13 -0.68
C ALA A 146 1.12 -1.66 -0.98
N HIS A 147 1.18 -1.23 -2.24
CA HIS A 147 0.73 0.11 -2.64
C HIS A 147 -0.77 0.31 -2.40
N LEU A 148 -1.60 -0.70 -2.69
CA LEU A 148 -3.03 -0.65 -2.38
C LEU A 148 -3.33 -0.60 -0.89
N ALA A 149 -2.51 -1.28 -0.08
CA ALA A 149 -2.61 -1.34 1.38
C ALA A 149 -2.14 -0.05 2.07
N ASP A 150 -1.29 0.74 1.43
CA ASP A 150 -0.87 2.06 1.90
C ASP A 150 -1.05 3.15 0.82
N PRO A 151 -2.29 3.38 0.35
CA PRO A 151 -2.57 4.20 -0.83
C PRO A 151 -2.30 5.69 -0.62
N VAL A 152 -2.08 6.08 0.63
CA VAL A 152 -1.83 7.47 1.05
C VAL A 152 -0.45 7.65 1.68
N GLY A 153 0.38 6.62 1.72
CA GLY A 153 1.72 6.68 2.28
C GLY A 153 1.74 6.91 3.80
N THR A 154 0.74 6.43 4.55
CA THR A 154 0.74 6.54 6.02
C THR A 154 1.87 5.71 6.63
N LEU A 155 2.14 4.53 6.07
CA LEU A 155 3.21 3.65 6.52
C LEU A 155 4.51 3.93 5.77
N GLY A 156 4.46 4.06 4.45
CA GLY A 156 5.63 4.32 3.60
C GLY A 156 6.29 5.68 3.85
N ARG A 157 5.60 6.65 4.45
CA ARG A 157 6.20 7.93 4.88
C ARG A 157 6.37 8.08 6.38
N SER A 158 6.05 7.06 7.18
CA SER A 158 6.11 7.18 8.63
C SER A 158 7.56 7.37 9.12
N ALA A 159 7.72 8.03 10.26
CA ALA A 159 9.03 8.36 10.80
C ALA A 159 9.85 7.10 11.18
N ASP A 160 9.17 6.09 11.72
CA ASP A 160 9.73 4.78 12.06
C ASP A 160 10.18 4.01 10.80
N TRP A 161 9.39 3.98 9.72
CA TRP A 161 9.84 3.36 8.47
C TRP A 161 11.06 4.09 7.89
N ARG A 162 11.01 5.42 7.86
CA ARG A 162 12.12 6.24 7.40
C ARG A 162 13.39 6.03 8.21
N ALA A 163 13.28 5.85 9.52
CA ALA A 163 14.43 5.55 10.37
C ALA A 163 15.07 4.20 10.01
N ILE A 164 14.27 3.21 9.59
CA ILE A 164 14.74 1.89 9.18
C ILE A 164 15.42 1.92 7.80
N VAL A 165 14.77 2.52 6.79
CA VAL A 165 15.25 2.42 5.40
C VAL A 165 16.02 3.64 4.90
N GLY A 166 15.81 4.82 5.47
CA GLY A 166 16.49 6.05 5.04
C GLY A 166 18.02 5.94 5.02
N PRO A 167 18.65 5.48 6.13
CA PRO A 167 20.10 5.26 6.16
C PRO A 167 20.58 4.19 5.16
N ARG A 168 19.75 3.17 4.88
CA ARG A 168 20.05 2.11 3.90
C ARG A 168 20.08 2.71 2.49
N ILE A 169 19.03 3.46 2.12
CA ILE A 169 18.92 4.14 0.83
C ILE A 169 20.12 5.08 0.62
N ALA A 170 20.46 5.91 1.62
CA ALA A 170 21.60 6.82 1.52
C ALA A 170 22.92 6.09 1.21
N ARG A 171 23.18 4.96 1.88
CA ARG A 171 24.38 4.15 1.62
C ARG A 171 24.34 3.48 0.24
N ILE A 172 23.19 2.98 -0.20
CA ILE A 172 23.02 2.41 -1.55
C ILE A 172 23.36 3.48 -2.61
N THR A 173 22.76 4.67 -2.48
CA THR A 173 23.01 5.78 -3.40
C THR A 173 24.48 6.19 -3.40
N GLN A 174 25.12 6.24 -2.22
CA GLN A 174 26.55 6.55 -2.12
C GLN A 174 27.44 5.49 -2.79
N THR A 175 27.16 4.20 -2.57
CA THR A 175 27.90 3.10 -3.22
C THR A 175 27.76 3.18 -4.74
N LEU A 176 26.55 3.32 -5.24
CA LEU A 176 26.30 3.42 -6.69
C LEU A 176 26.97 4.65 -7.31
N ALA A 177 26.93 5.80 -6.63
CA ALA A 177 27.60 7.00 -7.10
C ALA A 177 29.13 6.82 -7.16
N GLY A 178 29.72 6.08 -6.21
CA GLY A 178 31.13 5.70 -6.24
C GLY A 178 31.51 4.84 -7.46
N ASP A 179 30.57 4.03 -7.94
CA ASP A 179 30.69 3.21 -9.15
C ASP A 179 30.33 3.97 -10.44
N GLY A 180 30.02 5.28 -10.35
CA GLY A 180 29.60 6.10 -11.49
C GLY A 180 28.18 5.79 -12.01
N LEU A 181 27.34 5.15 -11.19
CA LEU A 181 25.98 4.76 -11.55
C LEU A 181 24.94 5.61 -10.82
N SER A 182 23.91 6.06 -11.53
CA SER A 182 22.69 6.53 -10.88
C SER A 182 21.84 5.35 -10.40
N LEU A 183 20.91 5.59 -9.46
CA LEU A 183 19.90 4.59 -9.07
C LEU A 183 19.11 4.07 -10.27
N ARG A 184 18.82 4.94 -11.24
CA ARG A 184 18.07 4.59 -12.45
C ARG A 184 18.87 3.66 -13.35
N ASP A 185 20.16 3.95 -13.55
CA ASP A 185 21.04 3.09 -14.36
C ASP A 185 21.22 1.73 -13.71
N ALA A 186 21.45 1.71 -12.39
CA ALA A 186 21.59 0.48 -11.63
C ALA A 186 20.33 -0.39 -11.71
N MET A 187 19.14 0.21 -11.64
CA MET A 187 17.86 -0.48 -11.82
C MET A 187 17.74 -1.12 -13.21
N PHE A 188 18.01 -0.37 -14.28
CA PHE A 188 17.93 -0.90 -15.65
C PHE A 188 18.98 -1.95 -15.96
N GLN A 189 20.13 -1.91 -15.27
CA GLN A 189 21.19 -2.90 -15.38
C GLN A 189 21.04 -4.06 -14.37
N TYR A 190 19.95 -4.12 -13.59
CA TYR A 190 19.69 -5.13 -12.56
C TYR A 190 20.83 -5.28 -11.53
N ARG A 191 21.49 -4.17 -11.17
CA ARG A 191 22.63 -4.12 -10.24
C ARG A 191 22.17 -4.09 -8.79
N ASP A 192 21.56 -5.17 -8.33
CA ASP A 192 20.95 -5.24 -6.99
C ASP A 192 21.93 -5.46 -5.83
N ALA A 193 23.17 -5.88 -6.11
CA ALA A 193 24.12 -6.26 -5.05
C ALA A 193 24.34 -5.16 -3.98
N PRO A 194 24.49 -3.87 -4.33
CA PRO A 194 24.57 -2.79 -3.33
C PRO A 194 23.34 -2.69 -2.44
N ALA A 195 22.14 -2.88 -3.00
CA ALA A 195 20.90 -2.86 -2.23
C ALA A 195 20.81 -4.04 -1.26
N ARG A 196 21.15 -5.25 -1.73
CA ARG A 196 21.12 -6.48 -0.92
C ARG A 196 22.13 -6.42 0.22
N ALA A 197 23.32 -5.86 -0.02
CA ALA A 197 24.30 -5.60 1.03
C ALA A 197 23.79 -4.66 2.13
N GLN A 198 22.88 -3.75 1.77
CA GLN A 198 22.20 -2.85 2.70
C GLN A 198 20.86 -3.40 3.21
N GLY A 199 20.55 -4.68 2.95
CA GLY A 199 19.35 -5.34 3.45
C GLY A 199 18.05 -4.95 2.75
N LEU A 200 18.11 -4.33 1.57
CA LEU A 200 16.96 -4.12 0.68
C LEU A 200 17.01 -5.15 -0.47
N PRO A 201 15.87 -5.67 -0.93
CA PRO A 201 15.85 -6.80 -1.88
C PRO A 201 16.38 -6.45 -3.28
N SER A 202 16.26 -5.19 -3.69
CA SER A 202 16.61 -4.70 -5.02
C SER A 202 16.99 -3.22 -4.99
N VAL A 203 17.69 -2.72 -6.02
CA VAL A 203 17.92 -1.27 -6.19
C VAL A 203 16.61 -0.51 -6.42
N TYR A 204 15.57 -1.17 -6.93
CA TYR A 204 14.24 -0.58 -7.07
C TYR A 204 13.67 -0.12 -5.71
N ALA A 205 13.91 -0.91 -4.65
CA ALA A 205 13.54 -0.54 -3.28
C ALA A 205 14.18 0.78 -2.81
N ALA A 206 15.32 1.19 -3.40
CA ALA A 206 16.02 2.42 -3.02
C ALA A 206 15.53 3.68 -3.77
N ILE A 207 14.58 3.56 -4.70
CA ILE A 207 14.06 4.69 -5.48
C ILE A 207 13.21 5.62 -4.62
N SER A 208 12.45 5.08 -3.66
CA SER A 208 11.68 5.88 -2.70
C SER A 208 11.31 5.08 -1.46
N LEU A 209 10.87 5.76 -0.40
CA LEU A 209 10.37 5.09 0.81
C LEU A 209 9.14 4.19 0.55
N HIS A 210 8.35 4.48 -0.49
CA HIS A 210 7.18 3.68 -0.88
C HIS A 210 7.58 2.41 -1.60
N GLU A 211 8.50 2.53 -2.56
CA GLU A 211 9.04 1.36 -3.26
C GLU A 211 9.82 0.49 -2.26
N ALA A 212 10.54 1.08 -1.31
CA ALA A 212 11.16 0.35 -0.22
C ALA A 212 10.15 -0.50 0.56
N LEU A 213 8.99 0.07 0.92
CA LEU A 213 7.96 -0.65 1.67
C LEU A 213 7.34 -1.77 0.84
N ALA A 214 7.01 -1.50 -0.43
CA ALA A 214 6.38 -2.47 -1.31
C ALA A 214 7.31 -3.63 -1.69
N GLU A 215 8.56 -3.34 -2.04
CA GLU A 215 9.58 -4.36 -2.29
C GLU A 215 9.89 -5.18 -1.02
N SER A 216 9.99 -4.52 0.13
CA SER A 216 10.22 -5.23 1.40
C SER A 216 9.03 -6.10 1.79
N ALA A 217 7.79 -5.67 1.46
CA ALA A 217 6.60 -6.48 1.67
C ALA A 217 6.66 -7.79 0.87
N ALA A 218 7.01 -7.70 -0.41
CA ALA A 218 7.20 -8.89 -1.24
C ALA A 218 8.34 -9.78 -0.70
N ALA A 219 9.47 -9.19 -0.29
CA ALA A 219 10.59 -9.91 0.30
C ALA A 219 10.21 -10.68 1.57
N VAL A 220 9.49 -10.04 2.50
CA VAL A 220 9.01 -10.67 3.74
C VAL A 220 7.98 -11.75 3.42
N PHE A 221 7.08 -11.50 2.48
CA PHE A 221 6.08 -12.47 2.07
C PHE A 221 6.71 -13.75 1.53
N PHE A 222 7.74 -13.63 0.68
CA PHE A 222 8.45 -14.74 0.04
C PHE A 222 9.73 -15.15 0.78
N ALA A 223 9.91 -14.77 2.04
CA ALA A 223 11.16 -15.02 2.77
C ALA A 223 11.59 -16.50 2.84
N ARG A 224 10.65 -17.45 2.68
CA ARG A 224 10.93 -18.89 2.66
C ARG A 224 11.25 -19.43 1.26
N GLU A 225 10.92 -18.66 0.23
CA GLU A 225 11.06 -18.99 -1.18
C GLU A 225 12.27 -18.31 -1.83
N ILE A 226 12.84 -17.30 -1.19
CA ILE A 226 14.07 -16.64 -1.64
C ILE A 226 15.20 -17.68 -1.63
N ALA A 227 15.66 -18.02 -2.83
CA ALA A 227 16.74 -18.99 -3.05
C ALA A 227 18.13 -18.33 -3.06
N ALA A 228 18.19 -17.01 -3.26
CA ALA A 228 19.43 -16.24 -3.19
C ALA A 228 19.80 -15.97 -1.72
N GLY A 229 21.09 -15.90 -1.38
CA GLY A 229 21.61 -15.67 -0.02
C GLY A 229 21.28 -14.30 0.62
N PHE A 230 20.15 -13.70 0.26
CA PHE A 230 19.57 -12.52 0.88
C PHE A 230 18.63 -12.95 2.01
N THR A 231 18.88 -12.41 3.20
CA THR A 231 17.97 -12.53 4.35
C THR A 231 17.35 -11.18 4.62
N VAL A 232 16.03 -11.13 4.72
CA VAL A 232 15.35 -9.88 5.08
C VAL A 232 15.77 -9.48 6.50
N PRO A 233 16.28 -8.25 6.71
CA PRO A 233 16.65 -7.77 8.03
C PRO A 233 15.47 -7.80 9.02
N ASN A 234 15.76 -8.10 10.30
CA ASN A 234 14.73 -8.23 11.34
C ASN A 234 13.93 -6.95 11.60
N ASP A 235 14.56 -5.77 11.47
CA ASP A 235 13.90 -4.48 11.60
C ASP A 235 12.92 -4.22 10.46
N VAL A 236 13.31 -4.55 9.22
CA VAL A 236 12.46 -4.50 8.03
C VAL A 236 11.30 -5.49 8.16
N ALA A 237 11.60 -6.76 8.46
CA ALA A 237 10.59 -7.79 8.64
C ALA A 237 9.64 -7.49 9.80
N GLY A 238 10.17 -6.98 10.91
CA GLY A 238 9.40 -6.56 12.07
C GLY A 238 8.43 -5.42 11.75
N PHE A 239 8.88 -4.39 11.04
CA PHE A 239 8.01 -3.31 10.61
C PHE A 239 6.92 -3.80 9.65
N VAL A 240 7.29 -4.50 8.58
CA VAL A 240 6.33 -5.01 7.58
C VAL A 240 5.30 -5.92 8.26
N GLY A 241 5.75 -6.85 9.10
CA GLY A 241 4.90 -7.78 9.82
C GLY A 241 3.93 -7.07 10.78
N ALA A 242 4.44 -6.19 11.63
CA ALA A 242 3.65 -5.53 12.67
C ALA A 242 2.76 -4.39 12.14
N ARG A 243 3.12 -3.77 11.01
CA ARG A 243 2.42 -2.59 10.48
C ARG A 243 1.60 -2.93 9.25
N LEU A 244 2.23 -3.47 8.21
CA LEU A 244 1.59 -3.67 6.91
C LEU A 244 0.80 -4.98 6.85
N PHE A 245 1.32 -6.07 7.41
CA PHE A 245 0.66 -7.38 7.42
C PHE A 245 -0.32 -7.56 8.57
N ALA A 246 -0.34 -6.62 9.51
CA ALA A 246 -1.38 -6.47 10.52
C ALA A 246 -2.59 -5.69 9.96
N PRO A 247 -3.82 -5.99 10.39
CA PRO A 247 -5.00 -5.25 9.95
C PRO A 247 -4.89 -3.76 10.35
N ALA A 248 -5.43 -2.88 9.52
CA ALA A 248 -5.60 -1.48 9.88
C ALA A 248 -6.56 -1.34 11.07
N SER A 249 -6.30 -0.36 11.94
CA SER A 249 -7.34 0.07 12.89
C SER A 249 -8.52 0.70 12.13
N GLU A 250 -9.72 0.64 12.71
CA GLU A 250 -10.90 1.26 12.09
C GLU A 250 -10.72 2.76 11.84
N ALA A 251 -9.98 3.44 12.73
CA ALA A 251 -9.59 4.83 12.52
C ALA A 251 -8.70 5.00 11.27
N GLU A 252 -7.65 4.19 11.10
CA GLU A 252 -6.83 4.20 9.87
C GLU A 252 -7.66 3.94 8.61
N ALA A 253 -8.51 2.92 8.64
CA ALA A 253 -9.38 2.55 7.52
C ALA A 253 -10.36 3.67 7.14
N ARG A 254 -11.01 4.29 8.13
CA ARG A 254 -11.92 5.44 7.91
C ARG A 254 -11.22 6.61 7.23
N LYS A 255 -9.98 6.89 7.60
CA LYS A 255 -9.21 8.01 7.04
C LYS A 255 -8.81 7.75 5.59
N VAL A 256 -8.35 6.54 5.28
CA VAL A 256 -8.07 6.13 3.90
C VAL A 256 -9.34 6.21 3.05
N ARG A 257 -10.50 5.81 3.59
CA ARG A 257 -11.81 5.96 2.93
C ARG A 257 -12.15 7.41 2.64
N ALA A 258 -12.10 8.27 3.66
CA ALA A 258 -12.45 9.68 3.51
C ALA A 258 -11.53 10.40 2.51
N TYR A 259 -10.22 10.12 2.55
CA TYR A 259 -9.26 10.66 1.58
C TYR A 259 -9.54 10.18 0.15
N ARG A 260 -9.80 8.88 -0.06
CA ARG A 260 -10.16 8.35 -1.40
C ARG A 260 -11.46 8.96 -1.92
N GLN A 261 -12.46 9.12 -1.05
CA GLN A 261 -13.71 9.80 -1.38
C GLN A 261 -13.49 11.27 -1.75
N ALA A 262 -12.61 11.98 -1.05
CA ALA A 262 -12.28 13.36 -1.40
C ALA A 262 -11.59 13.45 -2.76
N ALA A 263 -10.65 12.54 -3.05
CA ALA A 263 -9.99 12.47 -4.34
C ALA A 263 -11.00 12.20 -5.47
N LEU A 264 -11.98 11.33 -5.24
CA LEU A 264 -13.07 11.07 -6.19
C LEU A 264 -13.97 12.29 -6.38
N ALA A 265 -14.41 12.93 -5.29
CA ALA A 265 -15.24 14.13 -5.35
C ALA A 265 -14.55 15.26 -6.14
N ARG A 266 -13.25 15.50 -5.88
CA ARG A 266 -12.45 16.47 -6.64
C ARG A 266 -12.44 16.15 -8.13
N ARG A 267 -12.21 14.88 -8.50
CA ARG A 267 -12.16 14.45 -9.92
C ARG A 267 -13.51 14.67 -10.62
N ASN A 268 -14.60 14.44 -9.90
CA ASN A 268 -15.95 14.65 -10.42
C ASN A 268 -16.36 16.14 -10.46
N GLY A 269 -15.46 17.06 -10.11
CA GLY A 269 -15.77 18.49 -10.02
C GLY A 269 -16.59 18.90 -8.79
N ASP A 270 -16.91 17.94 -7.90
CA ASP A 270 -17.57 18.22 -6.62
C ASP A 270 -16.53 18.72 -5.60
N LEU A 271 -16.00 19.91 -5.87
CA LEU A 271 -14.91 20.53 -5.12
C LEU A 271 -15.33 20.83 -3.68
N GLN A 272 -16.59 21.21 -3.44
CA GLN A 272 -17.09 21.50 -2.10
C GLN A 272 -17.09 20.24 -1.24
N ARG A 273 -17.65 19.13 -1.75
CA ARG A 273 -17.60 17.84 -1.03
C ARG A 273 -16.17 17.38 -0.80
N ALA A 274 -15.28 17.59 -1.77
CA ALA A 274 -13.87 17.23 -1.62
C ALA A 274 -13.21 18.01 -0.48
N ALA A 275 -13.47 19.33 -0.38
CA ALA A 275 -12.99 20.19 0.69
C ALA A 275 -13.52 19.72 2.06
N ASP A 276 -14.83 19.50 2.18
CA ASP A 276 -15.46 19.06 3.44
C ASP A 276 -14.88 17.71 3.94
N LEU A 277 -14.64 16.78 3.02
CA LEU A 277 -14.03 15.48 3.35
C LEU A 277 -12.58 15.66 3.81
N LEU A 278 -11.81 16.55 3.18
CA LEU A 278 -10.42 16.82 3.55
C LEU A 278 -10.30 17.57 4.87
N ASP A 279 -11.23 18.47 5.17
CA ASP A 279 -11.29 19.14 6.46
C ASP A 279 -11.52 18.16 7.60
N ARG A 280 -12.42 17.18 7.41
CA ARG A 280 -12.60 16.08 8.38
C ARG A 280 -11.36 15.20 8.52
N VAL A 281 -10.71 14.86 7.40
CA VAL A 281 -9.46 14.08 7.44
C VAL A 281 -8.37 14.82 8.22
N LEU A 282 -8.22 16.13 7.99
CA LEU A 282 -7.19 16.94 8.62
C LEU A 282 -7.50 17.34 10.06
N SER A 283 -8.78 17.37 10.46
CA SER A 283 -9.16 17.54 11.88
C SER A 283 -8.84 16.29 12.70
N GLU A 284 -9.03 15.10 12.13
CA GLU A 284 -8.64 13.82 12.76
C GLU A 284 -7.11 13.56 12.67
N MET A 285 -6.43 14.10 11.66
CA MET A 285 -4.99 13.96 11.45
C MET A 285 -4.32 15.25 10.98
N PRO A 286 -3.97 16.16 11.91
CA PRO A 286 -3.25 17.39 11.56
C PRO A 286 -1.82 17.13 11.03
N GLY A 287 -1.33 15.89 11.14
CA GLY A 287 -0.05 15.44 10.57
C GLY A 287 -0.14 14.83 9.16
N PHE A 288 -1.34 14.70 8.58
CA PHE A 288 -1.50 13.95 7.33
C PHE A 288 -1.15 14.79 6.09
N THR A 289 0.12 14.69 5.67
CA THR A 289 0.71 15.44 4.55
C THR A 289 -0.10 15.38 3.26
N MET A 290 -0.60 14.19 2.88
CA MET A 290 -1.37 14.03 1.64
C MET A 290 -2.73 14.74 1.70
N GLY A 291 -3.32 14.88 2.90
CA GLY A 291 -4.54 15.66 3.10
C GLY A 291 -4.34 17.13 2.73
N TYR A 292 -3.27 17.75 3.22
CA TYR A 292 -2.90 19.13 2.86
C TYR A 292 -2.58 19.25 1.37
N TYR A 293 -1.78 18.32 0.83
CA TYR A 293 -1.46 18.29 -0.60
C TYR A 293 -2.74 18.33 -1.45
N LEU A 294 -3.69 17.41 -1.22
CA LEU A 294 -4.91 17.33 -2.01
C LEU A 294 -5.84 18.52 -1.77
N ARG A 295 -5.97 18.99 -0.52
CA ARG A 295 -6.82 20.14 -0.19
C ARG A 295 -6.31 21.42 -0.84
N GLY A 296 -4.99 21.59 -0.95
CA GLY A 296 -4.40 22.69 -1.69
C GLY A 296 -4.83 22.71 -3.16
N TYR A 297 -4.82 21.55 -3.84
CA TYR A 297 -5.36 21.47 -5.21
C TYR A 297 -6.85 21.72 -5.30
N VAL A 298 -7.64 21.27 -4.31
CA VAL A 298 -9.09 21.54 -4.28
C VAL A 298 -9.34 23.03 -4.13
N ARG A 299 -8.66 23.71 -3.19
CA ARG A 299 -8.78 25.14 -2.95
C ARG A 299 -8.33 25.97 -4.15
N ALA A 300 -7.22 25.59 -4.79
CA ALA A 300 -6.76 26.24 -6.01
C ALA A 300 -7.82 26.14 -7.12
N ALA A 301 -8.43 24.97 -7.29
CA ALA A 301 -9.52 24.77 -8.25
C ALA A 301 -10.81 25.54 -7.89
N GLN A 302 -11.01 25.87 -6.61
CA GLN A 302 -12.10 26.75 -6.13
C GLN A 302 -11.75 28.24 -6.24
N GLY A 303 -10.53 28.60 -6.65
CA GLY A 303 -10.05 29.99 -6.70
C GLY A 303 -9.47 30.52 -5.38
N ASP A 304 -9.44 29.72 -4.32
CA ASP A 304 -8.80 30.07 -3.04
C ASP A 304 -7.28 29.81 -3.11
N LEU A 305 -6.58 30.67 -3.86
CA LEU A 305 -5.12 30.61 -3.99
C LEU A 305 -4.38 30.84 -2.65
N PRO A 306 -4.79 31.79 -1.77
CA PRO A 306 -4.16 31.95 -0.47
C PRO A 306 -4.25 30.70 0.40
N GLY A 307 -5.44 30.06 0.44
CA GLY A 307 -5.66 28.82 1.18
C GLY A 307 -4.94 27.63 0.56
N ALA A 308 -4.84 27.55 -0.77
CA ALA A 308 -4.05 26.55 -1.46
C ALA A 308 -2.56 26.65 -1.12
N GLY A 309 -2.01 27.86 -1.17
CA GLY A 309 -0.61 28.11 -0.81
C GLY A 309 -0.32 27.79 0.66
N ALA A 310 -1.27 28.05 1.58
CA ALA A 310 -1.13 27.67 2.97
C ALA A 310 -1.03 26.15 3.14
N ASP A 311 -1.90 25.39 2.45
CA ASP A 311 -1.90 23.93 2.50
C ASP A 311 -0.64 23.32 1.87
N TRP A 312 -0.18 23.82 0.72
CA TRP A 312 1.04 23.32 0.09
C TRP A 312 2.30 23.61 0.91
N ARG A 313 2.39 24.77 1.57
CA ARG A 313 3.45 25.05 2.56
C ARG A 313 3.38 24.08 3.73
N ALA A 314 2.17 23.81 4.25
CA ALA A 314 1.97 22.86 5.35
C ALA A 314 2.36 21.43 4.96
N ALA A 315 2.01 20.99 3.74
CA ALA A 315 2.41 19.70 3.20
C ALA A 315 3.94 19.60 3.07
N ARG A 316 4.58 20.59 2.44
CA ARG A 316 6.02 20.60 2.21
C ARG A 316 6.83 20.57 3.50
N ALA A 317 6.40 21.32 4.51
CA ALA A 317 7.06 21.35 5.83
C ALA A 317 7.04 19.99 6.55
N ARG A 318 6.10 19.09 6.20
CA ARG A 318 5.98 17.74 6.77
C ARG A 318 6.73 16.68 5.98
N LEU A 319 7.21 17.01 4.77
CA LEU A 319 7.95 16.07 3.93
C LEU A 319 9.43 16.05 4.34
N PRO A 320 10.03 14.85 4.46
CA PRO A 320 11.48 14.75 4.63
C PRO A 320 12.19 15.26 3.37
N GLU A 321 13.42 15.76 3.50
CA GLU A 321 14.24 16.17 2.34
C GLU A 321 14.41 15.04 1.32
N SER A 322 14.37 13.78 1.77
CA SER A 322 14.43 12.61 0.90
C SER A 322 13.22 12.46 -0.06
N ASP A 323 12.09 13.14 0.19
CA ASP A 323 10.92 13.16 -0.72
C ASP A 323 11.04 14.34 -1.71
N ALA A 324 12.21 14.46 -2.36
CA ALA A 324 12.59 15.60 -3.18
C ALA A 324 11.60 15.85 -4.34
N ARG A 325 11.05 14.79 -4.95
CA ARG A 325 10.08 14.89 -6.03
C ARG A 325 8.82 15.64 -5.59
N LEU A 326 8.18 15.20 -4.50
CA LEU A 326 6.94 15.81 -4.03
C LEU A 326 7.20 17.22 -3.45
N ARG A 327 8.37 17.44 -2.85
CA ARG A 327 8.80 18.80 -2.44
C ARG A 327 8.94 19.74 -3.62
N ALA A 328 9.54 19.29 -4.73
CA ALA A 328 9.68 20.08 -5.96
C ALA A 328 8.32 20.38 -6.61
N GLU A 329 7.41 19.39 -6.65
CA GLU A 329 6.03 19.58 -7.12
C GLU A 329 5.27 20.64 -6.30
N LEU A 330 5.35 20.56 -4.97
CA LEU A 330 4.74 21.54 -4.08
C LEU A 330 5.37 22.94 -4.22
N GLN A 331 6.69 23.01 -4.45
CA GLN A 331 7.37 24.29 -4.73
C GLN A 331 6.89 24.90 -6.04
N ALA A 332 6.81 24.11 -7.12
CA ALA A 332 6.30 24.59 -8.41
C ALA A 332 4.87 25.12 -8.30
N GLY A 333 3.99 24.48 -7.51
CA GLY A 333 2.65 24.99 -7.24
C GLY A 333 2.66 26.32 -6.49
N LEU A 334 3.56 26.50 -5.53
CA LEU A 334 3.71 27.76 -4.80
C LEU A 334 4.26 28.89 -5.67
N ASP A 335 5.21 28.58 -6.56
CA ASP A 335 5.76 29.52 -7.53
C ASP A 335 4.68 29.95 -8.53
N TRP A 336 3.82 29.00 -8.97
CA TRP A 336 2.67 29.29 -9.81
C TRP A 336 1.68 30.26 -9.15
N ILE A 337 1.36 30.06 -7.86
CA ILE A 337 0.50 30.98 -7.09
C ILE A 337 1.12 32.38 -7.01
N ALA A 338 2.43 32.46 -6.76
CA ALA A 338 3.12 33.75 -6.65
C ALA A 338 3.16 34.54 -7.97
N ALA A 339 2.93 33.87 -9.10
CA ALA A 339 2.89 34.46 -10.44
C ALA A 339 1.47 34.83 -10.91
N GLN A 340 0.42 34.57 -10.13
CA GLN A 340 -0.96 35.00 -10.43
C GLN A 340 -1.21 36.43 -9.95
#